data_AF-A0A958R4F5-F1
#
_entry.id   AF-A0A958R4F5-F1
#
_cell.length_a   1.000
_cell.length_b   1.000
_cell.length_c   1.000
_cell.angle_alpha   90.00
_cell.angle_beta   90.00
_cell.angle_gamma   90.00
#
_symmetry.space_group_name_H-M   'P 1'
#
loop_
_entity.id
_entity.type
_entity.pdbx_description
1 polymer ?
#
loop_
_entity_poly.entity_id
_entity_poly.type
_entity_poly.pdbx_seq_one_letter_code
_entity_poly.pdbx_strand_id
1 'polypeptide(L)' 'MNLLIVTSLLLVAASCKEAISLFEQVGFDNYGIEKESISDGETFYDQIYMQKFLN' A
#
# COMPACT_ATOMS: atom_id res chain seq x y z
N MET A 1 15.18 26.55 3.23
CA MET A 1 14.00 26.14 2.44
C MET A 1 13.46 24.89 3.10
N ASN A 2 12.32 24.94 3.79
CA ASN A 2 11.70 23.75 4.39
C ASN A 2 10.85 23.07 3.31
N LEU A 3 11.25 21.87 2.88
CA LEU A 3 10.45 21.03 2.00
C LEU A 3 9.49 20.23 2.87
N LEU A 4 8.19 20.55 2.83
CA LEU A 4 7.16 19.71 3.42
C LEU A 4 6.83 18.59 2.43
N ILE A 5 7.21 17.36 2.74
CA ILE A 5 6.83 16.20 1.93
C ILE A 5 5.49 15.70 2.44
N VAL A 6 4.44 15.87 1.63
CA VAL A 6 3.12 15.31 1.91
C VAL A 6 3.01 13.97 1.19
N THR A 7 2.58 12.92 1.88
CA THR A 7 2.38 11.59 1.27
C THR A 7 1.01 11.04 1.61
N SER A 8 0.46 10.23 0.70
CA SER A 8 -0.71 9.39 0.95
C SER A 8 -0.26 7.94 1.07
N LEU A 9 -0.81 7.21 2.05
CA LEU A 9 -0.51 5.80 2.30
C LEU A 9 -1.78 4.97 2.20
N LEU A 10 -1.69 3.81 1.54
CA LEU A 10 -2.74 2.79 1.47
C LEU A 10 -2.20 1.44 1.95
N LEU A 11 -3.08 0.65 2.56
CA LEU A 11 -2.81 -0.72 2.99
C LEU A 11 -3.67 -1.66 2.16
N VAL A 12 -3.05 -2.66 1.53
CA VAL A 12 -3.73 -3.60 0.63
C VAL A 12 -3.26 -5.01 0.91
N ALA A 13 -4.18 -5.97 1.01
CA ALA A 13 -3.80 -7.38 1.06
C ALA A 13 -3.06 -7.77 -0.24
N ALA A 14 -1.91 -8.43 -0.12
CA ALA A 14 -1.04 -8.79 -1.24
C ALA A 14 -1.73 -9.70 -2.28
N SER A 15 -2.80 -10.40 -1.86
CA SER A 15 -3.66 -11.21 -2.72
C SER A 15 -4.53 -10.38 -3.67
N CYS A 16 -4.80 -9.11 -3.38
CA CYS A 16 -5.68 -8.23 -4.16
C CYS A 16 -4.95 -7.59 -5.36
N LYS A 17 -4.47 -8.41 -6.31
CA LYS A 17 -3.65 -7.98 -7.47
C LYS A 17 -4.29 -6.88 -8.32
N GLU A 18 -5.61 -6.93 -8.51
CA GLU A 18 -6.36 -5.93 -9.29
C GLU A 18 -6.35 -4.57 -8.61
N ALA A 19 -6.54 -4.54 -7.28
CA ALA A 19 -6.48 -3.30 -6.51
C ALA A 19 -5.07 -2.70 -6.54
N ILE A 20 -4.04 -3.53 -6.37
CA ILE A 20 -2.63 -3.11 -6.46
C ILE A 20 -2.36 -2.44 -7.82
N SER A 21 -2.74 -3.11 -8.92
CA SER A 21 -2.54 -2.58 -10.27
C SER A 21 -3.28 -1.25 -10.49
N LEU A 22 -4.49 -1.10 -9.96
CA LEU A 22 -5.23 0.16 -10.01
C LEU A 22 -4.49 1.28 -9.25
N PHE A 23 -3.94 0.98 -8.07
CA PHE A 23 -3.21 1.96 -7.28
C PHE A 23 -1.89 2.38 -7.93
N GLU A 24 -1.18 1.44 -8.56
CA GLU A 24 0.00 1.74 -9.38
C GLU A 24 -0.34 2.69 -10.53
N GLN A 25 -1.46 2.46 -11.23
CA GLN A 25 -1.90 3.33 -12.33
C GLN A 25 -2.20 4.77 -11.91
N VAL A 26 -2.63 4.99 -10.66
CA VAL A 26 -2.89 6.34 -10.12
C VAL A 26 -1.69 6.93 -9.38
N GLY A 27 -0.53 6.26 -9.43
CA GLY A 27 0.76 6.76 -8.98
C GLY A 27 1.13 6.42 -7.53
N PHE A 28 0.59 5.34 -6.97
CA PHE A 28 1.14 4.76 -5.74
C PHE A 28 2.24 3.74 -6.07
N ASP A 29 3.34 3.82 -5.34
CA ASP A 29 4.45 2.87 -5.41
C ASP A 29 4.39 1.87 -4.25
N ASN A 30 4.92 0.67 -4.46
CA ASN A 30 5.12 -0.28 -3.38
C ASN A 30 6.23 0.20 -2.45
N TYR A 31 5.86 0.52 -1.21
CA TYR A 31 6.75 1.02 -0.17
C TYR A 31 7.30 -0.10 0.72
N GLY A 32 6.55 -1.19 0.88
CA GLY A 32 6.97 -2.31 1.72
C GLY A 32 5.91 -3.40 1.81
N ILE A 33 6.31 -4.54 2.36
CA ILE A 33 5.44 -5.70 2.60
C ILE A 33 5.61 -6.16 4.05
N GLU A 34 4.49 -6.49 4.70
CA GLU A 34 4.45 -7.10 6.01
C GLU A 34 3.66 -8.40 5.95
N LYS A 35 4.32 -9.50 6.30
CA LYS A 35 3.76 -10.84 6.17
C LYS A 35 2.75 -11.14 7.26
N GLU A 36 1.70 -11.89 6.90
CA GLU A 36 0.68 -12.40 7.85
C GLU A 36 0.13 -11.34 8.81
N SER A 37 -0.10 -10.11 8.33
CA SER A 37 -0.41 -8.94 9.15
C SER A 37 -1.89 -8.52 9.14
N ILE A 38 -2.66 -9.00 8.16
CA ILE A 38 -4.12 -8.78 8.09
C ILE A 38 -4.82 -10.12 8.31
N SER A 39 -5.91 -10.12 9.06
CA SER A 39 -6.72 -11.32 9.25
C SER A 39 -8.20 -11.05 9.05
N ASP A 40 -8.90 -12.01 8.46
CA ASP A 40 -10.37 -12.07 8.41
C ASP A 40 -10.97 -12.91 9.56
N GLY A 41 -10.14 -13.40 10.49
CA GLY A 41 -10.52 -14.27 11.59
C GLY A 41 -10.23 -15.75 11.34
N GLU A 42 -10.00 -16.16 10.09
CA GLU A 42 -9.69 -17.54 9.71
C GLU A 42 -8.32 -17.68 9.04
N THR A 43 -7.96 -16.69 8.23
CA THR A 43 -6.73 -16.65 7.45
C THR A 43 -5.94 -15.39 7.75
N PHE A 44 -4.61 -15.50 7.72
CA PHE A 44 -3.70 -14.37 7.74
C PHE A 44 -3.19 -14.09 6.33
N TYR A 45 -3.09 -12.81 5.98
CA TYR A 45 -2.68 -12.32 4.66
C TYR A 45 -1.50 -11.37 4.81
N ASP A 46 -0.61 -11.41 3.83
CA ASP A 46 0.43 -10.39 3.67
C ASP A 46 -0.22 -9.05 3.30
N GLN A 47 0.31 -7.95 3.85
CA GLN A 47 -0.08 -6.59 3.56
C GLN A 47 1.00 -5.90 2.73
N ILE A 48 0.60 -5.16 1.71
CA ILE A 48 1.45 -4.24 0.96
C ILE A 48 1.12 -2.81 1.40
N TYR A 49 2.16 -2.08 1.77
CA TYR A 49 2.14 -0.64 1.96
C TYR A 49 2.36 0.03 0.62
N MET A 50 1.41 0.83 0.18
CA MET A 50 1.53 1.60 -1.06
C MET A 50 1.58 3.10 -0.74
N GLN A 51 2.56 3.81 -1.27
CA GLN A 51 2.80 5.23 -0.98
C GLN A 51 2.76 6.07 -2.26
N LYS A 52 2.11 7.23 -2.18
CA LYS A 52 2.14 8.26 -3.23
C LYS A 52 2.63 9.59 -2.66
N PHE A 53 3.63 10.18 -3.30
CA PHE A 53 4.05 11.55 -2.99
C PHE A 53 3.05 12.55 -3.57
N LEU A 54 2.61 13.50 -2.75
CA LEU A 54 1.77 14.60 -3.17
C LEU A 54 2.64 15.83 -3.43
N ASN A 55 2.48 16.43 -4.60
CA ASN A 55 3.12 17.70 -4.98
C ASN A 55 2.38 18.89 -4.40
#